data_AF-A0ABD2R4W6-F1
#
_entry.id   AF-A0ABD2R4W6-F1
#
_cell.length_a   1.000
_cell.length_b   1.000
_cell.length_c   1.000
_cell.angle_alpha   90.00
_cell.angle_beta   90.00
_cell.angle_gamma   90.00
#
_symmetry.space_group_name_H-M   'P 1'
#
loop_
_entity.id
_entity.type
_entity.pdbx_description
1 polymer ?
#
loop_
_entity_poly.entity_id
_entity_poly.type
_entity_poly.pdbx_seq_one_letter_code
_entity_poly.pdbx_strand_id
1 'polypeptide(L)'
;MENFGLHMLVGRWFMFFASILILSVAGGTYIFGLYSEEVKISLVFGLKHYSTLLNFGGAASPIGAYIFNVKVAGNLYDREAMKQMAAHGIIRKRGEDLTCTGVECYKLAFLIIAASTFVGFIVSLVLVIRTFKFYKGDIYKKFREQVKAVDAAESQSRTSGNAPL
;
A
#
# COMPACT_ATOMS: atom_id res chain seq x y z
N MET A 1 -31.01 -14.32 -5.48
CA MET A 1 -30.34 -13.00 -5.35
C MET A 1 -28.80 -13.10 -5.46
N GLU A 2 -28.24 -14.20 -5.95
CA GLU A 2 -26.77 -14.39 -6.06
C GLU A 2 -26.17 -13.94 -7.40
N ASN A 3 -27.00 -13.57 -8.39
CA ASN A 3 -26.53 -13.14 -9.72
C ASN A 3 -26.30 -11.63 -9.87
N PHE A 4 -26.87 -10.79 -9.00
CA PHE A 4 -26.81 -9.33 -9.15
C PHE A 4 -25.43 -8.77 -8.76
N GLY A 5 -24.82 -9.31 -7.69
CA GLY A 5 -23.46 -8.96 -7.29
C GLY A 5 -22.41 -9.38 -8.33
N LEU A 6 -22.61 -10.54 -8.97
CA LEU A 6 -21.73 -11.03 -10.04
C LEU A 6 -21.85 -10.16 -11.31
N HIS A 7 -23.05 -9.69 -11.64
CA HIS A 7 -23.28 -8.76 -12.77
C HIS A 7 -22.70 -7.36 -12.50
N MET A 8 -22.74 -6.91 -11.25
CA MET A 8 -22.20 -5.62 -10.82
C MET A 8 -20.66 -5.63 -10.74
N LEU A 9 -20.05 -6.78 -10.47
CA LEU A 9 -18.58 -7.01 -10.48
C LEU A 9 -17.99 -7.27 -11.88
N VAL A 10 -18.80 -7.68 -12.87
CA VAL A 10 -18.39 -7.99 -14.26
C VAL A 10 -18.62 -6.82 -15.22
N GLY A 11 -19.16 -5.71 -14.75
CA GLY A 11 -19.36 -4.53 -15.56
C GLY A 11 -18.04 -3.92 -16.04
N ARG A 12 -17.93 -3.62 -17.34
CA ARG A 12 -16.85 -2.79 -17.92
C ARG A 12 -16.58 -1.55 -17.06
N TRP A 13 -17.65 -0.94 -16.54
CA TRP A 13 -17.63 0.22 -15.64
C TRP A 13 -17.06 -0.05 -14.24
N PHE A 14 -17.21 -1.25 -13.69
CA PHE A 14 -16.60 -1.61 -12.40
C PHE A 14 -15.07 -1.67 -12.52
N MET A 15 -14.53 -2.17 -13.63
CA MET A 15 -13.08 -2.15 -13.88
C MET A 15 -12.52 -0.72 -13.99
N PHE A 16 -13.27 0.20 -14.60
CA PHE A 16 -12.91 1.63 -14.61
C PHE A 16 -12.95 2.25 -13.21
N PHE A 17 -13.94 1.90 -12.41
CA PHE A 17 -14.07 2.44 -11.05
C PHE A 17 -12.99 1.88 -10.11
N ALA A 18 -12.69 0.59 -10.23
CA ALA A 18 -11.62 -0.07 -9.49
C ALA A 18 -10.25 0.46 -9.90
N SER A 19 -9.99 0.69 -11.20
CA SER A 19 -8.72 1.28 -11.65
C SER A 19 -8.57 2.72 -11.19
N ILE A 20 -9.63 3.53 -11.22
CA ILE A 20 -9.63 4.90 -10.67
C ILE A 20 -9.38 4.88 -9.16
N LEU A 21 -10.01 3.97 -8.41
CA LEU A 21 -9.76 3.83 -6.98
C LEU A 21 -8.33 3.41 -6.68
N ILE A 22 -7.81 2.41 -7.40
CA ILE A 22 -6.42 1.96 -7.27
C ILE A 22 -5.48 3.11 -7.60
N LEU A 23 -5.70 3.84 -8.70
CA LEU A 23 -4.86 4.94 -9.16
C LEU A 23 -4.97 6.19 -8.27
N SER A 24 -6.11 6.42 -7.62
CA SER A 24 -6.32 7.50 -6.66
C SER A 24 -5.60 7.22 -5.34
N VAL A 25 -5.73 5.99 -4.82
CA VAL A 25 -5.04 5.54 -3.60
C VAL A 25 -3.53 5.47 -3.84
N ALA A 26 -3.11 4.94 -4.99
CA ALA A 26 -1.74 4.95 -5.48
C ALA A 26 -1.20 6.39 -5.68
N GLY A 27 -1.88 7.22 -6.47
CA GLY A 27 -1.37 8.53 -6.90
C GLY A 27 -1.11 9.49 -5.74
N GLY A 28 -1.93 9.45 -4.68
CA GLY A 28 -1.69 10.22 -3.47
C GLY A 28 -0.57 9.66 -2.58
N THR A 29 -0.36 8.33 -2.58
CA THR A 29 0.66 7.67 -1.77
C THR A 29 2.03 7.59 -2.44
N TYR A 30 2.13 7.57 -3.77
CA TYR A 30 3.43 7.48 -4.45
C TYR A 30 4.27 8.75 -4.27
N ILE A 31 3.68 9.95 -4.28
CA ILE A 31 4.45 11.20 -4.13
C ILE A 31 4.66 11.55 -2.66
N PHE A 32 3.60 11.50 -1.85
CA PHE A 32 3.70 11.87 -0.43
C PHE A 32 4.27 10.72 0.43
N GLY A 33 3.99 9.46 0.09
CA GLY A 33 4.47 8.29 0.82
C GLY A 33 5.96 8.00 0.62
N LEU A 34 6.50 8.13 -0.59
CA LEU A 34 7.95 7.96 -0.84
C LEU A 34 8.78 9.00 -0.06
N TYR A 35 8.37 10.28 -0.09
CA TYR A 35 9.06 11.32 0.68
C TYR A 35 8.81 11.22 2.20
N SER A 36 7.58 10.89 2.60
CA SER A 36 7.21 10.90 4.01
C SER A 36 7.67 9.64 4.74
N GLU A 37 7.79 8.46 4.12
CA GLU A 37 8.30 7.27 4.80
C GLU A 37 9.74 7.44 5.27
N GLU A 38 10.63 7.90 4.40
CA GLU A 38 12.02 8.18 4.78
C GLU A 38 12.11 9.20 5.92
N VAL A 39 11.32 10.28 5.85
CA VAL A 39 11.27 11.31 6.89
C VAL A 39 10.64 10.80 8.19
N LYS A 40 9.57 10.01 8.13
CA LYS A 40 8.92 9.45 9.33
C LYS A 40 9.80 8.41 10.01
N ILE A 41 10.44 7.53 9.25
CA ILE A 41 11.30 6.48 9.82
C ILE A 41 12.55 7.11 10.45
N SER A 42 13.19 8.06 9.77
CA SER A 42 14.35 8.78 10.31
C SER A 42 14.00 9.66 11.54
N LEU A 43 12.81 10.28 11.56
CA LEU A 43 12.36 11.13 12.67
C LEU A 43 11.82 10.35 13.88
N VAL A 44 11.09 9.24 13.65
CA VAL A 44 10.42 8.46 14.71
C VAL A 44 11.33 7.38 15.30
N PHE A 45 12.11 6.68 14.46
CA PHE A 45 12.95 5.56 14.89
C PHE A 45 14.45 5.92 14.98
N GLY A 46 14.84 7.09 14.49
CA GLY A 46 16.24 7.53 14.46
C GLY A 46 17.10 6.77 13.45
N LEU A 47 18.32 7.25 13.22
CA LEU A 47 19.29 6.68 12.25
C LEU A 47 19.63 5.20 12.50
N LYS A 48 19.38 4.66 13.70
CA LYS A 48 19.81 3.32 14.11
C LYS A 48 19.10 2.18 13.38
N HIS A 49 17.84 2.36 12.98
CA HIS A 49 17.04 1.33 12.30
C HIS A 49 16.53 1.74 10.91
N TYR A 50 16.97 2.90 10.43
CA TYR A 50 16.58 3.46 9.13
C TYR A 50 16.86 2.51 7.96
N SER A 51 18.10 2.03 7.86
CA SER A 51 18.53 1.16 6.76
C SER A 51 17.77 -0.18 6.73
N THR A 52 17.44 -0.76 7.89
CA THR A 52 16.72 -2.04 7.95
C THR A 52 15.27 -1.88 7.47
N LEU A 53 14.58 -0.81 7.89
CA LEU A 53 13.20 -0.57 7.44
C LEU A 53 13.12 -0.28 5.94
N LEU A 54 14.06 0.49 5.39
CA LEU A 54 14.08 0.76 3.95
C LEU A 54 14.38 -0.47 3.11
N ASN A 55 15.32 -1.32 3.55
CA ASN A 55 15.57 -2.59 2.86
C ASN A 55 14.36 -3.52 2.92
N PHE A 56 13.63 -3.54 4.04
CA PHE A 56 12.41 -4.34 4.18
C PHE A 56 11.27 -3.81 3.28
N GLY A 57 11.03 -2.49 3.28
CA GLY A 57 10.04 -1.85 2.40
C GLY A 57 10.39 -2.04 0.91
N GLY A 58 11.67 -1.88 0.55
CA GLY A 58 12.17 -2.11 -0.79
C GLY A 58 12.02 -3.56 -1.25
N ALA A 59 12.23 -4.54 -0.36
CA ALA A 59 12.05 -5.96 -0.66
C ALA A 59 10.56 -6.36 -0.77
N ALA A 60 9.66 -5.67 -0.08
CA ALA A 60 8.22 -5.97 -0.15
C ALA A 60 7.64 -5.79 -1.57
N SER A 61 8.14 -4.82 -2.33
CA SER A 61 7.68 -4.52 -3.69
C SER A 61 7.90 -5.69 -4.69
N PRO A 62 9.13 -6.20 -4.90
CA PRO A 62 9.35 -7.35 -5.79
C PRO A 62 8.69 -8.63 -5.28
N ILE A 63 8.61 -8.84 -3.96
CA ILE A 63 7.92 -10.00 -3.38
C ILE A 63 6.43 -9.96 -3.69
N GLY A 64 5.78 -8.81 -3.48
CA GLY A 64 4.37 -8.60 -3.81
C GLY A 64 4.10 -8.80 -5.30
N ALA A 65 4.92 -8.18 -6.16
CA ALA A 65 4.82 -8.33 -7.60
C ALA A 65 4.95 -9.79 -8.06
N TYR A 66 5.90 -10.55 -7.50
CA TYR A 66 6.05 -11.97 -7.81
C TYR A 66 4.85 -12.80 -7.37
N ILE A 67 4.33 -12.58 -6.16
CA ILE A 67 3.18 -13.31 -5.64
C ILE A 67 1.93 -13.04 -6.49
N PHE A 68 1.60 -11.77 -6.74
CA PHE A 68 0.36 -11.45 -7.46
C PHE A 68 0.45 -11.73 -8.97
N ASN A 69 1.57 -11.40 -9.62
CA ASN A 69 1.69 -11.59 -11.08
C ASN A 69 2.03 -13.03 -11.46
N VAL A 70 2.98 -13.67 -10.78
CA VAL A 70 3.45 -15.01 -11.18
C VAL A 70 2.62 -16.09 -10.51
N LYS A 71 2.52 -16.07 -9.18
CA LYS A 71 1.85 -17.15 -8.44
C LYS A 71 0.33 -17.10 -8.53
N VAL A 72 -0.27 -15.92 -8.39
CA VAL A 72 -1.74 -15.79 -8.44
C VAL A 72 -2.23 -15.74 -9.87
N ALA A 73 -1.82 -14.74 -10.66
CA ALA A 73 -2.33 -14.61 -12.02
C ALA A 73 -1.89 -15.77 -12.92
N GLY A 74 -0.62 -16.18 -12.88
CA GLY A 74 -0.12 -17.30 -13.69
C GLY A 74 -0.81 -18.64 -13.40
N ASN A 75 -0.82 -19.10 -12.15
CA ASN A 75 -1.43 -20.40 -11.81
C ASN A 75 -2.94 -20.43 -12.06
N LEU A 76 -3.64 -19.31 -11.87
CA LEU A 76 -5.08 -19.24 -12.09
C LEU A 76 -5.41 -19.17 -13.58
N TYR A 77 -4.59 -18.46 -14.37
CA TYR A 77 -4.65 -18.45 -15.82
C TYR A 77 -4.44 -19.85 -16.38
N ASP A 78 -3.39 -20.56 -15.95
CA ASP A 78 -3.10 -21.92 -16.41
C ASP A 78 -4.23 -22.91 -16.10
N ARG A 79 -4.86 -22.78 -14.92
CA ARG A 79 -6.00 -23.61 -14.53
C ARG A 79 -7.21 -23.39 -15.43
N GLU A 80 -7.56 -22.15 -15.74
CA GLU A 80 -8.70 -21.85 -16.62
C GLU A 80 -8.38 -22.17 -18.09
N ALA A 81 -7.14 -21.95 -18.53
CA ALA A 81 -6.65 -22.35 -19.86
C ALA A 81 -6.81 -23.87 -20.08
N MET A 82 -6.41 -24.67 -19.10
CA MET A 82 -6.56 -26.13 -19.15
C MET A 82 -8.02 -26.57 -19.24
N LYS A 83 -8.93 -25.92 -18.50
CA LYS A 83 -10.37 -26.20 -18.57
C LYS A 83 -10.96 -25.85 -19.93
N GLN A 84 -10.62 -24.68 -20.49
CA GLN A 84 -11.10 -24.27 -21.82
C GLN A 84 -10.60 -25.22 -22.92
N MET A 85 -9.33 -25.64 -22.86
CA MET A 85 -8.78 -26.59 -23.83
C MET A 85 -9.44 -27.97 -23.73
N ALA A 86 -9.70 -28.46 -22.52
CA ALA A 86 -10.43 -29.71 -22.32
C ALA A 86 -11.88 -29.62 -22.85
N ALA A 87 -12.56 -28.49 -22.64
CA ALA A 87 -13.91 -28.25 -23.14
C ALA A 87 -13.99 -28.13 -24.67
N HIS A 88 -12.92 -27.65 -25.31
CA HIS A 88 -12.82 -27.57 -26.78
C HIS A 88 -12.18 -28.80 -27.42
N GLY A 89 -11.84 -29.83 -26.63
CA GLY A 89 -11.25 -31.08 -27.12
C GLY A 89 -9.82 -30.91 -27.68
N ILE A 90 -9.14 -29.83 -27.32
CA ILE A 90 -7.78 -29.51 -27.80
C ILE A 90 -6.78 -30.22 -26.88
N ILE A 91 -6.02 -31.16 -27.44
CA ILE A 91 -4.96 -31.89 -26.74
C ILE A 91 -3.70 -31.03 -26.74
N ARG A 92 -3.10 -30.77 -25.56
CA ARG A 92 -1.83 -30.03 -25.48
C ARG A 92 -0.75 -30.70 -26.33
N LYS A 93 -0.21 -30.01 -27.33
CA LYS A 93 1.09 -30.37 -27.91
C LYS A 93 2.20 -29.86 -27.00
N ARG A 94 3.21 -30.70 -26.76
CA ARG A 94 4.37 -30.36 -25.92
C ARG A 94 5.16 -29.22 -26.60
N GLY A 95 5.23 -28.06 -25.95
CA GLY A 95 5.90 -26.86 -26.48
C GLY A 95 4.95 -25.76 -26.98
N GLU A 96 3.63 -25.94 -26.86
CA GLU A 96 2.63 -24.94 -27.25
C GLU A 96 2.11 -24.18 -26.02
N ASP A 97 2.02 -22.86 -26.13
CA ASP A 97 1.65 -21.97 -25.02
C ASP A 97 0.21 -22.23 -24.53
N LEU A 98 0.04 -22.19 -23.21
CA LEU A 98 -1.26 -22.06 -22.55
C LEU A 98 -1.85 -20.72 -22.98
N THR A 99 -2.83 -20.73 -23.89
CA THR A 99 -3.59 -19.52 -24.21
C THR A 99 -5.03 -19.68 -23.77
N CYS A 100 -5.49 -18.72 -22.98
CA CYS A 100 -6.84 -18.59 -22.46
C CYS A 100 -7.36 -17.23 -22.86
N THR A 101 -8.51 -17.21 -23.53
CA THR A 101 -9.08 -16.00 -24.12
C THR A 101 -10.38 -15.64 -23.41
N GLY A 102 -10.55 -14.33 -23.17
CA GLY A 102 -11.76 -13.78 -22.56
C GLY A 102 -11.62 -13.36 -21.10
N VAL A 103 -12.66 -12.66 -20.63
CA VAL A 103 -12.69 -12.04 -19.30
C VAL A 103 -12.73 -13.04 -18.16
N GLU A 104 -13.28 -14.24 -18.37
CA GLU A 104 -13.39 -15.28 -17.35
C GLU A 104 -12.01 -15.75 -16.85
N CYS A 105 -10.97 -15.68 -17.69
CA CYS A 105 -9.62 -16.12 -17.32
C CYS A 105 -8.96 -15.24 -16.25
N TYR A 106 -9.17 -13.92 -16.34
CA TYR A 106 -8.56 -12.95 -15.43
C TYR A 106 -9.51 -12.44 -14.34
N LYS A 107 -10.81 -12.75 -14.44
CA LYS A 107 -11.85 -12.29 -13.51
C LYS A 107 -11.53 -12.69 -12.06
N LEU A 108 -11.18 -13.96 -11.83
CA LEU A 108 -10.84 -14.42 -10.48
C LEU A 108 -9.55 -13.79 -9.96
N ALA A 109 -8.53 -13.63 -10.81
CA ALA A 109 -7.27 -12.99 -10.43
C ALA A 109 -7.50 -11.52 -10.03
N PHE A 110 -8.29 -10.80 -10.83
CA PHE A 110 -8.67 -9.42 -10.55
C PHE A 110 -9.46 -9.27 -9.25
N LEU A 111 -10.41 -10.17 -8.98
CA LEU A 111 -11.16 -10.17 -7.71
C LEU A 111 -10.26 -10.38 -6.50
N ILE A 112 -9.30 -11.30 -6.58
CA ILE A 112 -8.33 -11.55 -5.50
C ILE A 112 -7.47 -10.30 -5.26
N ILE A 113 -6.97 -9.67 -6.32
CA ILE A 113 -6.15 -8.45 -6.23
C ILE A 113 -6.97 -7.30 -5.64
N ALA A 114 -8.22 -7.12 -6.08
CA ALA A 114 -9.12 -6.10 -5.56
C ALA A 114 -9.40 -6.31 -4.05
N ALA A 115 -9.70 -7.55 -3.64
CA ALA A 115 -9.90 -7.88 -2.23
C ALA A 115 -8.64 -7.62 -1.39
N SER A 116 -7.45 -7.99 -1.89
CA SER A 116 -6.19 -7.73 -1.20
C SER A 116 -5.90 -6.24 -1.02
N THR A 117 -6.18 -5.43 -2.05
CA THR A 117 -6.04 -3.97 -2.00
C THR A 117 -7.02 -3.36 -1.01
N PHE A 118 -8.26 -3.85 -0.96
CA PHE A 118 -9.28 -3.37 -0.02
C PHE A 118 -8.90 -3.68 1.43
N VAL A 119 -8.37 -4.87 1.70
CA VAL A 119 -7.83 -5.21 3.02
C VAL A 119 -6.65 -4.30 3.37
N GLY A 120 -5.73 -4.07 2.43
CA GLY A 120 -4.63 -3.13 2.61
C GLY A 120 -5.13 -1.72 2.97
N PHE A 121 -6.14 -1.22 2.27
CA PHE A 121 -6.77 0.06 2.55
C PHE A 121 -7.37 0.12 3.96
N ILE A 122 -8.10 -0.90 4.41
CA ILE A 122 -8.65 -0.96 5.77
C ILE A 122 -7.53 -0.92 6.81
N VAL A 123 -6.47 -1.72 6.63
CA VAL A 123 -5.33 -1.74 7.55
C VAL A 123 -4.65 -0.38 7.59
N SER A 124 -4.41 0.26 6.44
CA SER A 124 -3.87 1.62 6.37
C SER A 124 -4.76 2.62 7.09
N LEU A 125 -6.08 2.54 6.91
CA LEU A 125 -7.04 3.44 7.58
C LEU A 125 -7.02 3.26 9.10
N VAL A 126 -6.96 2.00 9.58
CA VAL A 126 -6.80 1.71 11.03
C VAL A 126 -5.48 2.24 11.57
N LEU A 127 -4.38 2.04 10.85
CA LEU A 127 -3.06 2.55 11.21
C LEU A 127 -3.05 4.08 11.26
N VAL A 128 -3.69 4.75 10.30
CA VAL A 128 -3.83 6.22 10.29
C VAL A 128 -4.63 6.70 11.51
N ILE A 129 -5.76 6.07 11.82
CA ILE A 129 -6.56 6.45 12.99
C ILE A 129 -5.76 6.25 14.29
N ARG A 130 -5.03 5.13 14.40
CA ARG A 130 -4.16 4.82 15.55
C ARG A 130 -3.00 5.82 15.67
N THR A 131 -2.32 6.13 14.58
CA THR A 131 -1.20 7.08 14.55
C THR A 131 -1.67 8.51 14.79
N PHE A 132 -2.86 8.91 14.32
CA PHE A 132 -3.41 10.23 14.59
C PHE A 132 -3.72 10.44 16.08
N LYS A 133 -4.23 9.41 16.76
CA LYS A 133 -4.39 9.44 18.23
C LYS A 133 -3.06 9.59 18.96
N PHE A 134 -2.02 8.89 18.51
CA PHE A 134 -0.68 8.94 19.10
C PHE A 134 0.02 10.30 18.86
N TYR A 135 0.01 10.81 17.63
CA TYR A 135 0.61 12.10 17.26
C TYR A 135 -0.04 13.28 18.01
N LYS A 136 -1.37 13.22 18.21
CA LYS A 136 -2.11 14.25 18.94
C LYS A 136 -1.80 14.26 20.45
N GLY A 137 -1.43 13.11 21.03
CA GLY A 137 -1.15 12.96 22.46
C GLY A 137 0.31 13.22 22.84
N ASP A 138 1.24 12.52 22.20
CA ASP A 138 2.66 12.53 22.64
C ASP A 138 3.48 13.62 21.92
N ILE A 139 3.28 13.79 20.62
CA ILE A 139 4.15 14.67 19.82
C ILE A 139 3.82 16.15 20.02
N TYR A 140 2.52 16.51 20.10
CA TYR A 140 2.12 17.90 20.41
C TYR A 140 2.61 18.36 21.79
N LYS A 141 2.66 17.45 22.75
CA LYS A 141 3.16 17.72 24.10
C LYS A 141 4.68 17.90 24.10
N LYS A 142 5.41 17.02 23.41
CA LYS A 142 6.86 17.12 23.25
C LYS A 142 7.29 18.40 22.53
N PHE A 143 6.62 18.78 21.45
CA PHE A 143 6.90 20.05 20.76
C PHE A 143 6.63 21.25 21.67
N ARG A 144 5.53 21.24 22.43
CA ARG A 144 5.23 22.31 23.39
C ARG A 144 6.28 22.40 24.51
N GLU A 145 6.74 21.26 25.03
CA GLU A 145 7.78 21.21 26.05
C GLU A 145 9.14 21.68 25.51
N GLN A 146 9.49 21.32 24.26
CA GLN A 146 10.69 21.81 23.59
C GLN A 146 10.63 23.33 23.33
N VAL A 147 9.50 23.85 22.84
CA VAL A 147 9.29 25.29 22.68
C VAL A 147 9.44 26.00 24.02
N LYS A 148 8.82 25.49 25.08
CA LYS A 148 8.98 26.05 26.43
C LYS A 148 10.42 26.01 26.95
N ALA A 149 11.16 24.94 26.65
CA ALA A 149 12.57 24.82 27.04
C ALA A 149 13.48 25.78 26.27
N VAL A 150 13.19 26.01 24.98
CA VAL A 150 13.87 27.00 24.15
C VAL A 150 13.53 28.42 24.62
N ASP A 151 12.25 28.72 24.86
CA ASP A 151 11.81 30.01 25.40
C ASP A 151 12.43 30.29 26.79
N ALA A 152 12.56 29.25 27.64
CA ALA A 152 13.21 29.34 28.94
C ALA A 152 14.73 29.57 28.83
N ALA A 153 15.40 28.93 27.87
CA ALA A 153 16.83 29.15 27.59
C ALA A 153 17.09 30.54 26.99
N GLU A 154 16.20 31.02 26.11
CA GLU A 154 16.30 32.34 25.48
C GLU A 154 16.04 33.47 26.50
N SER A 155 15.09 33.28 27.41
CA SER A 155 14.83 34.22 28.51
C SER A 155 15.98 34.26 29.53
N GLN A 156 16.59 33.11 29.88
CA GLN A 156 17.83 33.08 30.69
C GLN A 156 19.00 33.79 30.01
N SER A 157 19.14 33.65 28.68
CA SER A 157 20.17 34.37 27.91
C SER A 157 19.95 35.89 27.88
N ARG A 158 18.70 36.36 27.79
CA ARG A 158 18.37 37.80 27.82
C ARG A 158 18.58 38.42 29.21
N THR A 159 18.36 37.68 30.29
CA THR A 159 18.61 38.17 31.65
C THR A 159 20.10 38.24 31.98
N SER A 160 20.92 37.33 31.45
CA SER A 160 22.38 37.35 31.66
C SER A 160 23.10 38.42 30.81
N GLY A 161 22.52 38.85 29.68
CA GLY A 161 23.08 39.89 28.81
C GLY A 161 22.81 41.33 29.24
N ASN A 162 22.02 41.54 30.31
CA ASN A 162 21.58 42.87 30.77
C ASN A 162 22.09 43.22 32.18
N ALA A 163 23.24 42.68 32.58
CA ALA A 163 23.96 43.18 33.75
C ALA A 163 24.52 44.58 33.40
N PRO A 164 24.10 45.66 34.09
CA PRO A 164 24.81 46.92 34.00
C PRO A 164 26.21 46.73 34.60
N LEU A 165 27.19 47.38 33.96
CA LEU A 165 28.62 47.50 34.31
C LEU A 165 28.95 47.31 35.79
#